data_AF-A0A3A9BBJ5-F1
#
_entry.id   AF-A0A3A9BBJ5-F1
#
_cell.length_a   1.000
_cell.length_b   1.000
_cell.length_c   1.000
_cell.angle_alpha   90.00
_cell.angle_beta   90.00
_cell.angle_gamma   90.00
#
_symmetry.space_group_name_H-M   'P 1'
#
loop_
_entity.id
_entity.type
_entity.pdbx_description
1 polymer ?
#
loop_
_entity_poly.entity_id
_entity_poly.type
_entity_poly.pdbx_seq_one_letter_code
_entity_poly.pdbx_strand_id
1 'polypeptide(L)'
;MATELVQKKLLQLGAMEIRKVDGKEIWKPTHRGELTNRKDIYILSQYNGEVRGICNYYSIANNRSKLHKFRYIMEYSMYKTFACKYRTTKRKIIEKYHIDKDFGVRYTDWKGRERVRLFWKGSLARNDFPQEAKADTIHKPAKIKTNPSLADRLKAQTCEWCGRRTPDVVMHQVRALSELDDSQPWNIFMKKINRKTMVVCSGCHEMIHNAD
;
A
#
# COMPACT_ATOMS: atom_id res chain seq x y z
N MET A 1 -29.56 -7.52 -1.52
CA MET A 1 -28.93 -6.85 -2.69
C MET A 1 -27.84 -5.83 -2.30
N ALA A 2 -28.10 -4.53 -2.06
CA ALA A 2 -27.00 -3.56 -1.79
C ALA A 2 -26.25 -3.78 -0.46
N THR A 3 -26.98 -4.04 0.63
CA THR A 3 -26.40 -4.25 1.98
C THR A 3 -25.55 -5.53 2.05
N GLU A 4 -25.95 -6.55 1.31
CA GLU A 4 -25.31 -7.86 1.26
C GLU A 4 -23.99 -7.83 0.48
N LEU A 5 -23.94 -7.07 -0.62
CA LEU A 5 -22.69 -6.80 -1.34
C LEU A 5 -21.70 -6.04 -0.47
N VAL A 6 -22.18 -5.03 0.26
CA VAL A 6 -21.37 -4.27 1.22
C VAL A 6 -20.84 -5.20 2.33
N GLN A 7 -21.68 -6.08 2.87
CA GLN A 7 -21.29 -7.07 3.87
C GLN A 7 -20.22 -8.02 3.34
N LYS A 8 -20.46 -8.63 2.17
CA LYS A 8 -19.51 -9.54 1.51
C LYS A 8 -18.18 -8.84 1.24
N LYS A 9 -18.22 -7.56 0.85
CA LYS A 9 -17.01 -6.78 0.60
C LYS A 9 -16.22 -6.47 1.88
N LEU A 10 -16.90 -6.09 2.96
CA LEU A 10 -16.27 -5.85 4.26
C LEU A 10 -15.61 -7.10 4.83
N LEU A 11 -16.27 -8.26 4.69
CA LEU A 11 -15.72 -9.56 5.06
C LEU A 11 -14.51 -9.93 4.18
N GLN A 12 -14.61 -9.75 2.85
CA GLN A 12 -13.50 -10.01 1.92
C GLN A 12 -12.26 -9.17 2.25
N LEU A 13 -12.45 -7.91 2.66
CA LEU A 13 -11.34 -7.04 3.04
C LEU A 13 -10.74 -7.40 4.42
N GLY A 14 -11.39 -8.26 5.21
CA GLY A 14 -11.03 -8.52 6.61
C GLY A 14 -11.23 -7.30 7.51
N ALA A 15 -12.11 -6.36 7.12
CA ALA A 15 -12.36 -5.13 7.86
C ALA A 15 -13.44 -5.29 8.95
N MET A 16 -14.20 -6.38 8.91
CA MET A 16 -15.35 -6.62 9.77
C MET A 16 -15.45 -8.11 10.15
N GLU A 17 -15.96 -8.35 11.35
CA GLU A 17 -16.45 -9.64 11.82
C GLU A 17 -17.95 -9.53 12.13
N ILE A 18 -18.69 -10.60 11.90
CA ILE A 18 -20.10 -10.70 12.32
C ILE A 18 -20.12 -11.41 13.66
N ARG A 19 -20.71 -10.76 14.67
CA ARG A 19 -20.95 -11.37 15.99
C ARG A 19 -22.45 -11.49 16.22
N LYS A 20 -22.89 -12.62 16.75
CA LYS A 20 -24.26 -12.78 17.22
C LYS A 20 -24.32 -12.45 18.71
N VAL A 21 -25.13 -11.46 19.07
CA VAL A 21 -25.42 -11.08 20.45
C VAL A 21 -26.94 -11.05 20.57
N ASP A 22 -27.50 -11.82 21.51
CA ASP A 22 -28.94 -11.92 21.76
C ASP A 22 -29.77 -12.25 20.50
N GLY A 23 -29.28 -13.18 19.69
CA GLY A 23 -29.93 -13.60 18.42
C GLY A 23 -29.81 -12.59 17.27
N LYS A 24 -29.23 -11.40 17.49
CA LYS A 24 -29.05 -10.35 16.47
C LYS A 24 -27.63 -10.33 15.92
N GLU A 25 -27.51 -10.13 14.62
CA GLU A 25 -26.21 -9.99 13.94
C GLU A 25 -25.67 -8.56 14.06
N ILE A 26 -24.54 -8.43 14.75
CA ILE A 26 -23.82 -7.17 14.94
C ILE A 26 -22.56 -7.17 14.08
N TRP A 27 -22.44 -6.13 13.27
CA TRP A 27 -21.28 -5.88 12.42
C TRP A 27 -20.19 -5.18 13.23
N LYS A 28 -19.15 -5.92 13.61
CA LYS A 28 -18.06 -5.40 14.44
C LYS A 28 -16.83 -5.12 13.58
N PRO A 29 -16.32 -3.88 13.54
CA PRO A 29 -15.06 -3.58 12.85
C PRO A 29 -13.90 -4.37 13.47
N THR A 30 -13.01 -4.90 12.63
CA THR A 30 -11.80 -5.62 13.07
C THR A 30 -10.55 -5.03 12.44
N HIS A 31 -9.39 -5.32 13.03
CA HIS A 31 -8.11 -4.85 12.52
C HIS A 31 -7.64 -5.72 11.36
N ARG A 32 -6.95 -5.11 10.38
CA ARG A 32 -6.36 -5.82 9.24
C ARG A 32 -4.88 -6.06 9.50
N GLY A 33 -4.55 -7.20 10.10
CA GLY A 33 -3.19 -7.56 10.48
C GLY A 33 -2.16 -7.40 9.36
N GLU A 34 -2.53 -7.79 8.13
CA GLU A 34 -1.67 -7.69 6.93
C GLU A 34 -1.19 -6.26 6.61
N LEU A 35 -1.94 -5.24 7.03
CA LEU A 35 -1.60 -3.84 6.77
C LEU A 35 -0.67 -3.23 7.82
N THR A 36 -0.53 -3.85 8.99
CA THR A 36 0.20 -3.28 10.15
C THR A 36 1.68 -3.04 9.86
N ASN A 37 2.31 -3.87 9.03
CA ASN A 37 3.73 -3.72 8.64
C ASN A 37 3.98 -2.57 7.64
N ARG A 38 2.94 -1.92 7.09
CA ARG A 38 3.10 -0.84 6.11
C ARG A 38 3.32 0.51 6.78
N LYS A 39 3.95 1.47 6.09
CA LYS A 39 4.03 2.87 6.60
C LYS A 39 2.62 3.47 6.71
N ASP A 40 2.43 4.36 7.67
CA ASP A 40 1.12 4.95 8.03
C ASP A 40 0.39 5.54 6.84
N ILE A 41 1.12 6.29 6.01
CA ILE A 41 0.56 6.91 4.82
C ILE A 41 0.00 5.87 3.84
N TYR A 42 0.65 4.71 3.69
CA TYR A 42 0.19 3.65 2.81
C TYR A 42 -1.02 2.91 3.39
N ILE A 43 -1.09 2.74 4.72
CA ILE A 43 -2.28 2.20 5.38
C ILE A 43 -3.47 3.11 5.11
N LEU A 44 -3.34 4.42 5.41
CA LEU A 44 -4.42 5.39 5.18
C LEU A 44 -4.83 5.44 3.70
N SER A 45 -3.86 5.39 2.78
CA SER A 45 -4.11 5.43 1.35
C SER A 45 -4.89 4.21 0.85
N GLN A 46 -4.58 3.02 1.37
CA GLN A 46 -5.30 1.79 1.05
C GLN A 46 -6.76 1.91 1.47
N TYR A 47 -7.02 2.29 2.72
CA TYR A 47 -8.38 2.49 3.22
C TYR A 47 -9.13 3.57 2.42
N ASN A 48 -8.49 4.71 2.13
CA ASN A 48 -9.10 5.77 1.33
C ASN A 48 -9.46 5.31 -0.09
N GLY A 49 -8.57 4.57 -0.76
CA GLY A 49 -8.82 4.05 -2.10
C GLY A 49 -9.99 3.07 -2.13
N GLU A 50 -10.07 2.17 -1.15
CA GLU A 50 -11.18 1.21 -1.02
C GLU A 50 -12.51 1.92 -0.73
N VAL A 51 -12.52 2.88 0.20
CA VAL A 51 -13.73 3.63 0.56
C VAL A 51 -14.20 4.48 -0.61
N ARG A 52 -13.30 5.26 -1.22
CA ARG A 52 -13.59 6.12 -2.36
C ARG A 52 -14.11 5.30 -3.55
N GLY A 53 -13.44 4.21 -3.89
CA GLY A 53 -13.82 3.36 -5.02
C GLY A 53 -15.23 2.77 -4.85
N ILE A 54 -15.59 2.28 -3.67
CA ILE A 54 -16.95 1.78 -3.40
C ILE A 54 -17.97 2.91 -3.42
N CYS A 55 -17.64 4.08 -2.85
CA CYS A 55 -18.54 5.22 -2.84
C CYS A 55 -18.78 5.84 -4.23
N ASN A 56 -17.79 5.72 -5.12
CA ASN A 56 -17.89 6.14 -6.52
C ASN A 56 -18.66 5.11 -7.36
N TYR A 57 -18.39 3.82 -7.17
CA TYR A 57 -19.11 2.74 -7.85
C TYR A 57 -20.62 2.79 -7.60
N TYR A 58 -21.03 3.12 -6.36
CA TYR A 58 -22.44 3.26 -5.97
C TYR A 58 -22.94 4.72 -5.99
N SER A 59 -22.31 5.62 -6.75
CA SER A 59 -22.68 7.05 -6.80
C SER A 59 -24.07 7.33 -7.36
N ILE A 60 -24.52 6.52 -8.33
CA ILE A 60 -25.82 6.62 -9.00
C ILE A 60 -26.94 5.89 -8.20
N ALA A 61 -26.56 5.05 -7.24
CA ALA A 61 -27.52 4.19 -6.53
C ALA A 61 -28.43 5.00 -5.58
N ASN A 62 -29.75 4.77 -5.67
CA ASN A 62 -30.75 5.40 -4.78
C ASN A 62 -30.52 5.15 -3.28
N ASN A 63 -29.93 4.01 -2.92
CA ASN A 63 -29.70 3.61 -1.54
C ASN A 63 -28.32 4.02 -0.99
N ARG A 64 -27.77 5.15 -1.45
CA ARG A 64 -26.41 5.62 -1.07
C ARG A 64 -26.23 5.90 0.42
N SER A 65 -27.33 6.20 1.14
CA SER A 65 -27.34 6.36 2.60
C SER A 65 -26.78 5.13 3.34
N LYS A 66 -26.92 3.92 2.78
CA LYS A 66 -26.38 2.69 3.37
C LYS A 66 -24.84 2.65 3.36
N LEU A 67 -24.19 3.46 2.53
CA LEU A 67 -22.72 3.58 2.51
C LEU A 67 -22.16 4.30 3.74
N HIS A 68 -22.98 5.04 4.50
CA HIS A 68 -22.54 5.60 5.78
C HIS A 68 -22.09 4.49 6.73
N LYS A 69 -22.84 3.38 6.79
CA LYS A 69 -22.49 2.20 7.61
C LYS A 69 -21.18 1.56 7.13
N PHE A 70 -21.00 1.46 5.81
CA PHE A 70 -19.75 0.94 5.22
C PHE A 70 -18.54 1.81 5.59
N ARG A 71 -18.63 3.12 5.37
CA ARG A 71 -17.56 4.08 5.69
C ARG A 71 -17.22 4.04 7.17
N TYR A 72 -18.22 4.01 8.05
CA TYR A 72 -18.04 3.89 9.49
C TYR A 72 -17.24 2.63 9.87
N ILE A 73 -17.58 1.48 9.30
CA ILE A 73 -16.87 0.22 9.61
C ILE A 73 -15.43 0.27 9.10
N MET A 74 -15.20 0.83 7.91
CA MET A 74 -13.86 1.01 7.37
C MET A 74 -13.01 1.96 8.22
N GLU A 75 -13.58 3.08 8.66
CA GLU A 75 -12.92 4.06 9.54
C GLU A 75 -12.51 3.43 10.88
N TYR A 76 -13.42 2.68 11.52
CA TYR A 76 -13.12 2.01 12.79
C TYR A 76 -12.19 0.80 12.63
N SER A 77 -12.26 0.09 11.51
CA SER A 77 -11.28 -0.94 11.15
C SER A 77 -9.89 -0.33 11.01
N MET A 78 -9.78 0.81 10.35
CA MET A 78 -8.52 1.55 10.21
C MET A 78 -7.95 1.93 11.57
N TYR A 79 -8.75 2.51 12.47
CA TYR A 79 -8.29 2.85 13.81
C TYR A 79 -7.77 1.64 14.58
N LYS A 80 -8.44 0.49 14.44
CA LYS A 80 -8.00 -0.76 15.05
C LYS A 80 -6.70 -1.29 14.44
N THR A 81 -6.50 -1.13 13.13
CA THR A 81 -5.26 -1.49 12.44
C THR A 81 -4.09 -0.65 12.94
N PHE A 82 -4.26 0.68 13.07
CA PHE A 82 -3.26 1.56 13.67
C PHE A 82 -3.01 1.23 15.15
N ALA A 83 -4.07 0.95 15.91
CA ALA A 83 -3.96 0.57 17.32
C ALA A 83 -3.16 -0.72 17.49
N CYS A 84 -3.40 -1.72 16.64
CA CYS A 84 -2.62 -2.96 16.60
C CYS A 84 -1.15 -2.70 16.26
N LYS A 85 -0.88 -1.92 15.21
CA LYS A 85 0.48 -1.56 14.78
C LYS A 85 1.31 -0.93 15.90
N TYR A 86 0.72 0.03 16.62
CA TYR A 86 1.40 0.76 17.69
C TYR A 86 1.21 0.13 19.08
N ARG A 87 0.55 -1.02 19.19
CA ARG A 87 0.20 -1.67 20.46
C ARG A 87 -0.48 -0.70 21.45
N THR A 88 -1.43 0.08 20.95
CA THR A 88 -2.18 1.08 21.71
C THR A 88 -3.68 0.86 21.57
N THR A 89 -4.48 1.76 22.14
CA THR A 89 -5.94 1.75 22.00
C THR A 89 -6.38 2.68 20.87
N LYS A 90 -7.53 2.38 20.25
CA LYS A 90 -8.12 3.22 19.20
C LYS A 90 -8.29 4.69 19.63
N ARG A 91 -8.58 4.95 20.92
CA ARG A 91 -8.74 6.31 21.46
C ARG A 91 -7.45 7.12 21.34
N LYS A 92 -6.32 6.53 21.78
CA LYS A 92 -5.00 7.16 21.66
C LYS A 92 -4.59 7.40 20.21
N ILE A 93 -4.96 6.48 19.30
CA ILE A 93 -4.73 6.64 17.87
C ILE A 93 -5.54 7.79 17.28
N ILE A 94 -6.82 7.88 17.60
CA ILE A 94 -7.68 8.96 17.11
C ILE A 94 -7.12 10.31 17.53
N GLU A 95 -6.73 10.44 18.81
CA GLU A 95 -6.14 11.66 19.36
C GLU A 95 -4.79 12.00 18.72
N LYS A 96 -3.89 11.02 18.57
CA LYS A 96 -2.57 11.22 17.97
C LYS A 96 -2.61 11.70 16.52
N TYR A 97 -3.55 11.17 15.73
CA TYR A 97 -3.69 11.48 14.31
C TYR A 97 -4.88 12.44 14.05
N HIS A 98 -5.35 13.13 15.08
CA HIS A 98 -6.39 14.14 14.93
C HIS A 98 -5.80 15.38 14.28
N ILE A 99 -6.35 15.79 13.15
CA ILE A 99 -6.00 17.02 12.46
C ILE A 99 -7.29 17.76 12.19
N ASP A 100 -7.45 18.89 12.87
CA ASP A 100 -8.66 19.73 12.89
C ASP A 100 -9.91 18.97 13.34
N LYS A 101 -10.68 18.43 12.39
CA LYS A 101 -11.92 17.69 12.63
C LYS A 101 -11.83 16.22 12.19
N ASP A 102 -10.73 15.86 11.53
CA ASP A 102 -10.60 14.59 10.83
C ASP A 102 -9.38 13.79 11.28
N PHE A 103 -9.37 12.51 10.92
CA PHE A 103 -8.20 11.67 11.08
C PHE A 103 -7.25 11.91 9.91
N GLY A 104 -5.98 12.21 10.18
CA GLY A 104 -5.00 12.48 9.15
C GLY A 104 -3.59 12.03 9.50
N VAL A 105 -2.85 11.62 8.47
CA VAL A 105 -1.44 11.23 8.57
C VAL A 105 -0.59 12.30 7.91
N ARG A 106 0.35 12.87 8.67
CA ARG A 106 1.40 13.74 8.14
C ARG A 106 2.49 12.89 7.50
N TYR A 107 2.97 13.28 6.32
CA TYR A 107 4.02 12.58 5.61
C TYR A 107 4.86 13.57 4.80
N THR A 108 6.12 13.22 4.58
CA THR A 108 7.03 14.00 3.74
C THR A 108 6.96 13.48 2.31
N ASP A 109 6.73 14.39 1.37
CA ASP A 109 6.74 14.09 -0.05
C ASP A 109 8.17 13.83 -0.56
N TRP A 110 8.31 13.29 -1.77
CA TRP A 110 9.62 13.07 -2.39
C TRP A 110 10.44 14.36 -2.58
N LYS A 111 9.78 15.51 -2.57
CA LYS A 111 10.40 16.86 -2.60
C LYS A 111 10.73 17.43 -1.21
N GLY A 112 10.65 16.64 -0.13
CA GLY A 112 10.97 17.11 1.23
C GLY A 112 9.90 17.98 1.90
N ARG A 113 8.76 18.22 1.25
CA ARG A 113 7.67 19.06 1.79
C ARG A 113 6.76 18.23 2.70
N GLU A 114 6.39 18.78 3.85
CA GLU A 114 5.38 18.16 4.72
C GLU A 114 3.99 18.29 4.08
N ARG A 115 3.25 17.18 4.05
CA ARG A 115 1.90 17.08 3.51
C ARG A 115 1.04 16.31 4.48
N VAL A 116 -0.26 16.62 4.47
CA VAL A 116 -1.25 15.89 5.24
C VAL A 116 -2.15 15.11 4.30
N ARG A 117 -2.43 13.86 4.64
CA ARG A 117 -3.49 13.07 4.01
C ARG A 117 -4.57 12.82 5.05
N LEU A 118 -5.79 13.23 4.74
CA LEU A 118 -6.96 13.01 5.58
C LEU A 118 -7.67 11.70 5.18
N PHE A 119 -8.38 11.09 6.12
CA PHE A 119 -9.32 10.02 5.82
C PHE A 119 -10.46 10.55 4.93
N TRP A 120 -10.82 9.80 3.90
CA TRP A 120 -11.79 10.26 2.92
C TRP A 120 -13.20 10.29 3.52
N LYS A 121 -13.77 11.50 3.60
CA LYS A 121 -15.17 11.74 4.04
C LYS A 121 -15.97 12.51 2.99
N GLY A 122 -15.74 12.21 1.71
CA GLY A 122 -16.45 12.87 0.60
C GLY A 122 -17.99 12.69 0.69
N SER A 123 -18.71 13.53 -0.05
CA SER A 123 -20.17 13.54 -0.06
C SER A 123 -20.74 12.18 -0.43
N LEU A 124 -21.77 11.76 0.32
CA LEU A 124 -22.59 10.57 0.08
C LEU A 124 -23.93 10.90 -0.62
N ALA A 125 -24.11 12.13 -1.12
CA ALA A 125 -25.29 12.55 -1.90
C ALA A 125 -25.31 11.89 -3.30
N ARG A 126 -26.49 11.59 -3.84
CA ARG A 126 -26.61 11.01 -5.19
C ARG A 126 -26.05 12.00 -6.22
N ASN A 127 -25.25 11.49 -7.16
CA ASN A 127 -24.75 12.25 -8.29
C ASN A 127 -25.31 11.61 -9.57
N ASP A 128 -26.25 12.30 -10.22
CA ASP A 128 -26.87 11.83 -11.47
C ASP A 128 -25.94 11.91 -12.67
N PHE A 129 -24.95 12.80 -12.60
CA PHE A 129 -23.90 12.94 -13.59
C PHE A 129 -22.55 12.79 -12.88
N PRO A 130 -22.03 11.56 -12.70
CA PRO A 130 -20.66 11.36 -12.25
C PRO A 130 -19.72 11.82 -13.37
N GLN A 131 -19.51 13.14 -13.46
CA GLN A 131 -18.52 13.81 -14.31
C GLN A 131 -17.24 13.00 -14.26
N GLU A 132 -16.72 12.58 -15.41
CA GLU A 132 -15.57 11.67 -15.62
C GLU A 132 -14.63 11.63 -14.41
N ALA A 133 -15.02 10.86 -13.40
CA ALA A 133 -14.36 10.93 -12.11
C ALA A 133 -13.16 9.98 -12.19
N LYS A 134 -12.26 10.22 -13.16
CA LYS A 134 -11.17 9.35 -13.62
C LYS A 134 -11.32 7.97 -13.00
N ALA A 135 -12.29 7.21 -13.53
CA ALA A 135 -12.85 6.02 -12.90
C ALA A 135 -11.73 5.30 -12.14
N ASP A 136 -11.82 5.34 -10.80
CA ASP A 136 -10.71 4.98 -9.92
C ASP A 136 -10.10 3.68 -10.42
N THR A 137 -8.84 3.73 -10.87
CA THR A 137 -8.05 2.56 -11.19
C THR A 137 -8.30 1.55 -10.08
N ILE A 138 -8.88 0.39 -10.41
CA ILE A 138 -9.11 -0.70 -9.47
C ILE A 138 -7.87 -0.73 -8.58
N HIS A 139 -8.01 -0.39 -7.30
CA HIS A 139 -6.90 -0.40 -6.38
C HIS A 139 -6.55 -1.88 -6.18
N LYS A 140 -5.84 -2.46 -7.16
CA LYS A 140 -5.18 -3.73 -7.02
C LYS A 140 -4.37 -3.53 -5.74
N PRO A 141 -4.58 -4.36 -4.69
CA PRO A 141 -3.76 -4.25 -3.50
C PRO A 141 -2.34 -4.21 -4.03
N ALA A 142 -1.62 -3.10 -3.77
CA ALA A 142 -0.27 -2.96 -4.31
C ALA A 142 0.43 -4.25 -3.90
N LYS A 143 0.75 -5.11 -4.88
CA LYS A 143 1.46 -6.35 -4.63
C LYS A 143 2.59 -5.92 -3.73
N ILE A 144 2.75 -6.56 -2.57
CA ILE A 144 3.84 -6.24 -1.66
C ILE A 144 5.06 -6.25 -2.56
N LYS A 145 5.63 -5.09 -2.87
CA LYS A 145 6.91 -5.01 -3.55
C LYS A 145 7.88 -5.45 -2.47
N THR A 146 7.97 -6.77 -2.26
CA THR A 146 9.05 -7.41 -1.54
C THR A 146 10.25 -7.25 -2.45
N ASN A 147 10.74 -6.01 -2.56
CA ASN A 147 12.07 -5.79 -3.06
C ASN A 147 12.97 -6.51 -2.06
N PRO A 148 13.62 -7.61 -2.45
CA PRO A 148 14.44 -8.36 -1.51
C PRO A 148 15.52 -7.43 -0.98
N SER A 149 15.81 -7.55 0.32
CA SER A 149 16.88 -6.78 0.93
C SER A 149 18.22 -7.17 0.30
N LEU A 150 19.25 -6.36 0.52
CA LEU A 150 20.60 -6.67 0.05
C LEU A 150 21.10 -8.03 0.59
N ALA A 151 20.79 -8.32 1.86
CA ALA A 151 21.13 -9.59 2.50
C ALA A 151 20.36 -10.77 1.87
N ASP A 152 19.08 -10.60 1.56
CA ASP A 152 18.28 -11.66 0.93
C ASP A 152 18.78 -12.00 -0.48
N ARG A 153 19.25 -10.98 -1.22
CA ARG A 153 19.82 -11.14 -2.56
C ARG A 153 21.15 -11.90 -2.54
N LEU A 154 22.03 -11.60 -1.57
CA LEU A 154 23.27 -12.36 -1.37
C LEU A 154 22.99 -13.81 -0.95
N LYS A 155 22.04 -14.03 -0.03
CA LYS A 155 21.62 -15.37 0.39
C LYS A 155 21.02 -16.21 -0.73
N ALA A 156 20.45 -15.57 -1.76
CA ALA A 156 19.91 -16.27 -2.92
C ALA A 156 20.99 -16.95 -3.77
N GLN A 157 22.27 -16.61 -3.59
CA GLN A 157 23.41 -17.22 -4.28
C GLN A 157 23.19 -17.30 -5.80
N THR A 158 22.58 -16.27 -6.37
CA THR A 158 22.18 -16.22 -7.78
C THR A 158 22.65 -14.89 -8.35
N CYS A 159 23.43 -14.96 -9.42
CA CYS A 159 23.86 -13.79 -10.19
C CYS A 159 22.66 -13.12 -10.84
N GLU A 160 22.45 -11.83 -10.59
CA GLU A 160 21.34 -11.07 -11.14
C GLU A 160 21.54 -10.68 -12.61
N TRP A 161 22.79 -10.74 -13.08
CA TRP A 161 23.16 -10.45 -14.46
C TRP A 161 22.96 -11.66 -15.36
N CYS A 162 23.67 -12.76 -15.08
CA CYS A 162 23.64 -13.96 -15.92
C CYS A 162 22.67 -15.04 -15.45
N GLY A 163 22.05 -14.89 -14.28
CA GLY A 163 21.10 -15.85 -13.71
C GLY A 163 21.74 -17.12 -13.11
N ARG A 164 23.06 -17.26 -13.16
CA ARG A 164 23.76 -18.45 -12.65
C ARG A 164 23.67 -18.52 -11.12
N ARG A 165 23.35 -19.71 -10.59
CA ARG A 165 23.48 -20.01 -9.16
C ARG A 165 24.93 -20.37 -8.82
N THR A 166 25.54 -19.61 -7.92
CA THR A 166 26.91 -19.82 -7.43
C THR A 166 27.01 -19.36 -5.98
N PRO A 167 27.74 -20.08 -5.11
CA PRO A 167 27.95 -19.65 -3.73
C PRO A 167 28.78 -18.37 -3.64
N ASP A 168 29.70 -18.17 -4.59
CA ASP A 168 30.62 -17.04 -4.64
C ASP A 168 30.03 -15.87 -5.44
N VAL A 169 29.06 -15.19 -4.83
CA VAL A 169 28.49 -13.95 -5.37
C VAL A 169 29.07 -12.74 -4.65
N VAL A 170 29.37 -11.69 -5.41
CA VAL A 170 29.95 -10.42 -4.95
C VAL A 170 28.98 -9.29 -5.27
N MET A 171 29.01 -8.23 -4.45
CA MET A 171 28.23 -7.03 -4.69
C MET A 171 29.02 -6.04 -5.55
N HIS A 172 28.51 -5.76 -6.75
CA HIS A 172 28.97 -4.62 -7.55
C HIS A 172 28.14 -3.37 -7.19
N GLN A 173 28.80 -2.24 -6.96
CA GLN A 173 28.15 -0.98 -6.55
C GLN A 173 28.65 0.20 -7.39
N VAL A 174 27.70 1.04 -7.83
CA VAL A 174 27.97 2.28 -8.58
C VAL A 174 27.61 3.52 -7.74
N ARG A 175 28.27 4.65 -8.01
CA ARG A 175 28.02 5.93 -7.31
C ARG A 175 26.65 6.52 -7.63
N ALA A 176 26.34 6.70 -8.92
CA ALA A 176 25.04 7.17 -9.38
C ALA A 176 24.58 6.48 -10.67
N LEU A 177 23.27 6.21 -10.78
CA LEU A 177 22.69 5.60 -11.99
C LEU A 177 22.70 6.53 -13.19
N SER A 178 22.72 7.85 -12.94
CA SER A 178 22.79 8.89 -13.97
C SER A 178 24.16 9.00 -14.61
N GLU A 179 25.21 8.50 -13.94
CA GLU A 179 26.60 8.54 -14.44
C GLU A 179 26.92 7.36 -15.36
N LEU A 180 26.09 6.31 -15.35
CA LEU A 180 26.29 5.16 -16.23
C LEU A 180 25.95 5.51 -17.67
N ASP A 181 26.84 5.20 -18.59
CA ASP A 181 26.58 5.34 -20.03
C ASP A 181 25.79 4.15 -20.57
N ASP A 182 25.00 4.36 -21.62
CA ASP A 182 24.18 3.31 -22.25
C ASP A 182 24.97 2.43 -23.24
N SER A 183 26.29 2.62 -23.36
CA SER A 183 27.18 1.79 -24.18
C SER A 183 27.31 0.35 -23.67
N GLN A 184 27.33 0.15 -22.35
CA GLN A 184 27.53 -1.17 -21.75
C GLN A 184 26.19 -1.86 -21.41
N PRO A 185 26.00 -3.14 -21.77
CA PRO A 185 24.75 -3.86 -21.50
C PRO A 185 24.39 -3.93 -20.00
N TRP A 186 25.38 -4.02 -19.12
CA TRP A 186 25.17 -4.09 -17.69
C TRP A 186 24.73 -2.74 -17.10
N ASN A 187 25.15 -1.62 -17.69
CA ASN A 187 24.70 -0.26 -17.34
C ASN A 187 23.21 -0.07 -17.63
N ILE A 188 22.77 -0.45 -18.84
CA ILE A 188 21.37 -0.43 -19.24
C ILE A 188 20.52 -1.24 -18.26
N PHE A 189 21.03 -2.41 -17.85
CA PHE A 189 20.35 -3.27 -16.89
C PHE A 189 20.25 -2.65 -15.50
N MET A 190 21.32 -2.04 -14.97
CA MET A 190 21.28 -1.30 -13.70
C MET A 190 20.26 -0.17 -13.70
N LYS A 191 20.19 0.60 -14.81
CA LYS A 191 19.17 1.63 -15.02
C LYS A 191 17.76 1.02 -15.04
N LYS A 192 17.56 -0.09 -15.76
CA LYS A 192 16.26 -0.78 -15.88
C LYS A 192 15.74 -1.31 -14.54
N ILE A 193 16.61 -1.90 -13.71
CA ILE A 193 16.22 -2.39 -12.37
C ILE A 193 16.14 -1.26 -11.33
N ASN A 194 16.64 -0.07 -11.67
CA ASN A 194 16.70 1.14 -10.85
C ASN A 194 17.35 0.90 -9.47
N ARG A 195 18.54 0.27 -9.46
CA ARG A 195 19.32 -0.04 -8.25
C ARG A 195 20.80 0.24 -8.46
N LYS A 196 21.44 0.89 -7.49
CA LYS A 196 22.90 1.18 -7.49
C LYS A 196 23.79 -0.01 -7.14
N THR A 197 23.20 -1.17 -6.89
CA THR A 197 23.90 -2.37 -6.41
C THR A 197 23.39 -3.58 -7.17
N MET A 198 24.28 -4.44 -7.64
CA MET A 198 23.97 -5.68 -8.35
C MET A 198 24.73 -6.85 -7.72
N VAL A 199 24.06 -7.97 -7.48
CA VAL A 199 24.71 -9.20 -7.03
C VAL A 199 25.17 -9.99 -8.25
N VAL A 200 26.47 -10.23 -8.38
CA VAL A 200 27.09 -10.86 -9.56
C VAL A 200 28.02 -11.99 -9.15
N CYS A 201 28.19 -13.01 -10.00
CA CYS A 201 29.25 -14.00 -9.81
C CYS A 201 30.63 -13.40 -10.15
N SER A 202 31.71 -14.05 -9.71
CA SER A 202 33.10 -13.62 -9.96
C SER A 202 33.39 -13.28 -11.43
N GLY A 203 33.01 -14.15 -12.37
CA GLY A 203 33.25 -13.90 -13.80
C GLY A 203 32.48 -12.70 -14.37
N CYS A 204 31.25 -12.46 -13.89
CA CYS A 204 30.51 -11.24 -14.28
C CYS A 204 31.08 -10.00 -13.62
N HIS A 205 31.61 -10.12 -12.40
CA HIS A 205 32.26 -9.03 -11.70
C HIS A 205 33.54 -8.58 -12.43
N GLU A 206 34.40 -9.52 -12.82
CA GLU A 206 35.60 -9.23 -13.62
C GLU A 206 35.26 -8.60 -14.97
N MET A 207 34.24 -9.13 -15.67
CA MET A 207 33.77 -8.56 -16.94
C MET A 207 33.31 -7.11 -16.78
N ILE A 208 32.64 -6.77 -15.67
CA ILE A 208 32.20 -5.40 -15.38
C ILE A 208 33.40 -4.50 -15.10
N HIS A 209 34.34 -4.93 -14.24
CA HIS A 209 35.55 -4.15 -13.93
C HIS A 209 36.48 -3.95 -15.13
N ASN A 210 36.50 -4.87 -16.08
CA ASN A 210 37.29 -4.72 -17.31
C ASN A 210 36.61 -3.84 -18.36
N ALA A 211 35.32 -3.54 -18.19
CA ALA A 211 34.51 -2.73 -19.11
C ALA A 211 34.25 -1.30 -18.62
N ASP A 212 34.57 -1.02 -17.34
CA ASP A 212 34.73 0.32 -16.76
C ASP A 212 36.04 0.97 -17.22
#